data_AF-A0A951BGS2-F1
#
_entry.id   AF-A0A951BGS2-F1
#
_cell.length_a   1.000
_cell.length_b   1.000
_cell.length_c   1.000
_cell.angle_alpha   90.00
_cell.angle_beta   90.00
_cell.angle_gamma   90.00
#
_symmetry.space_group_name_H-M   'P 1'
#
loop_
_entity.id
_entity.type
_entity.pdbx_description
1 polymer ?
#
loop_
_entity_poly.entity_id
_entity_poly.type
_entity_poly.pdbx_seq_one_letter_code
_entity_poly.pdbx_strand_id
1 'polypeptide(L)'
;MTDTAQAPPLISPKALSDALAALGAYAQPPTAAQLAAAEFAEGRTGLVARLSNAWYGSALAHVMTAELAVAQAGSDTGYRHEAWRAADADGEGIMILLHYTALRLAAELRIIGEHLPVDLGVMGAAAGAAEALKLLLEVCTVRSMDDPRAAAVTTNLSRASDQLAFAAERIDTLFAAAGDVASIISPPRS
;
A
#
# COMPACT_ATOMS: atom_id res chain seq x y z
N MET A 1 -18.21 32.01 -5.22
CA MET A 1 -16.78 32.28 -5.00
C MET A 1 -16.11 30.93 -4.92
N THR A 2 -15.39 30.53 -5.96
CA THR A 2 -14.61 29.30 -5.98
C THR A 2 -13.33 29.55 -5.18
N ASP A 3 -13.34 29.11 -3.93
CA ASP A 3 -12.14 29.03 -3.12
C ASP A 3 -11.26 27.95 -3.76
N THR A 4 -10.27 28.36 -4.56
CA THR A 4 -9.29 27.43 -5.09
C THR A 4 -8.44 26.98 -3.92
N ALA A 5 -8.82 25.86 -3.31
CA ALA A 5 -8.06 25.20 -2.26
C ALA A 5 -6.61 25.06 -2.74
N GLN A 6 -5.74 25.91 -2.21
CA GLN A 6 -4.33 25.91 -2.55
C GLN A 6 -3.75 24.58 -2.07
N ALA A 7 -3.17 23.81 -2.99
CA ALA A 7 -2.54 22.55 -2.64
C ALA A 7 -1.53 22.79 -1.49
N PRO A 8 -1.51 21.94 -0.46
CA PRO A 8 -0.59 22.11 0.66
C PRO A 8 0.85 22.19 0.14
N PRO A 9 1.68 23.08 0.70
CA PRO A 9 3.05 23.25 0.22
C PRO A 9 3.83 21.95 0.37
N LEU A 10 4.51 21.56 -0.70
CA LEU A 10 5.40 20.40 -0.68
C LEU A 10 6.52 20.61 0.33
N ILE A 11 6.78 19.59 1.15
CA ILE A 11 7.96 19.55 2.02
C ILE A 11 9.21 19.63 1.14
N SER A 12 10.19 20.44 1.55
CA SER A 12 11.42 20.58 0.76
C SER A 12 12.24 19.27 0.75
N PRO A 13 12.98 18.97 -0.34
CA PRO A 13 13.88 17.81 -0.37
C PRO A 13 14.87 17.75 0.80
N LYS A 14 15.39 18.91 1.22
CA LYS A 14 16.29 19.00 2.37
C LYS A 14 15.62 18.54 3.66
N ALA A 15 14.40 19.00 3.94
CA ALA A 15 13.69 18.62 5.17
C ALA A 15 13.41 17.11 5.23
N LEU A 16 13.06 16.49 4.10
CA LEU A 16 12.88 15.03 4.02
C LEU A 16 14.22 14.28 4.22
N SER A 17 15.30 14.78 3.62
CA SER A 17 16.65 14.21 3.79
C SER A 17 17.12 14.27 5.24
N ASP A 18 16.91 15.40 5.91
CA ASP A 18 17.26 15.58 7.32
C ASP A 18 16.42 14.65 8.22
N ALA A 19 15.13 14.47 7.92
CA ALA A 19 14.25 13.53 8.64
C ALA A 19 14.69 12.07 8.47
N LEU A 20 15.09 11.67 7.26
CA LEU A 20 15.65 10.35 6.97
C LEU A 20 16.94 10.08 7.76
N ALA A 21 17.82 11.08 7.84
CA ALA A 21 19.02 10.98 8.67
C ALA A 21 18.68 10.83 10.16
N ALA A 22 17.69 11.58 10.66
CA ALA A 22 17.23 11.47 12.05
C ALA A 22 16.64 10.09 12.37
N LEU A 23 15.97 9.44 11.42
CA LEU A 23 15.47 8.05 11.56
C LEU A 23 16.58 6.99 11.43
N GLY A 24 17.83 7.39 11.20
CA GLY A 24 18.94 6.47 10.96
C GLY A 24 18.88 5.75 9.61
N ALA A 25 18.00 6.16 8.70
CA ALA A 25 17.88 5.55 7.37
C ALA A 25 19.12 5.85 6.50
N TYR A 26 19.76 7.00 6.72
CA TYR A 26 21.02 7.37 6.10
C TYR A 26 22.14 7.36 7.13
N ALA A 27 23.17 6.54 6.89
CA ALA A 27 24.39 6.55 7.70
C ALA A 27 25.11 7.91 7.61
N GLN A 28 25.04 8.57 6.45
CA GLN A 28 25.41 9.96 6.25
C GLN A 28 24.37 10.63 5.33
N PRO A 29 23.80 11.78 5.71
CA PRO A 29 22.82 12.47 4.87
C PRO A 29 23.43 12.90 3.53
N PRO A 30 22.68 12.82 2.42
CA PRO A 30 23.08 13.40 1.15
C PRO A 30 23.49 14.86 1.29
N THR A 31 24.61 15.22 0.68
CA THR A 31 25.08 16.61 0.62
C THR A 31 24.15 17.47 -0.25
N ALA A 32 24.22 18.79 -0.09
CA ALA A 32 23.45 19.72 -0.91
C ALA A 32 23.73 19.55 -2.42
N ALA A 33 24.99 19.26 -2.79
CA ALA A 33 25.37 19.01 -4.18
C ALA A 33 24.73 17.72 -4.74
N GLN A 34 24.65 16.65 -3.94
CA GLN A 34 23.99 15.41 -4.33
C GLN A 34 22.47 15.59 -4.49
N LEU A 35 21.84 16.35 -3.59
CA LEU A 35 20.41 16.70 -3.72
C LEU A 35 20.16 17.55 -4.98
N ALA A 36 21.00 18.53 -5.26
CA ALA A 36 20.88 19.36 -6.46
C ALA A 36 21.06 18.53 -7.75
N ALA A 37 22.02 17.60 -7.77
CA ALA A 37 22.21 16.69 -8.91
C ALA A 37 20.99 15.77 -9.12
N ALA A 38 20.41 15.25 -8.04
CA ALA A 38 19.19 14.44 -8.12
C ALA A 38 17.97 15.27 -8.55
N GLU A 39 17.83 16.51 -8.06
CA GLU A 39 16.77 17.43 -8.48
C GLU A 39 16.89 17.77 -9.97
N PHE A 40 18.10 17.92 -10.49
CA PHE A 40 18.35 18.10 -11.92
C PHE A 40 17.94 16.88 -12.76
N ALA A 41 18.20 15.66 -12.27
CA ALA A 41 17.90 14.42 -12.99
C ALA A 41 16.40 14.05 -12.99
N GLU A 42 15.73 14.23 -11.84
CA GLU A 42 14.37 13.70 -11.60
C GLU A 42 13.30 14.79 -11.54
N GLY A 43 13.72 16.06 -11.52
CA GLY A 43 12.86 17.19 -11.19
C GLY A 43 12.49 17.23 -9.70
N ARG A 44 12.08 18.42 -9.23
CA ARG A 44 11.75 18.63 -7.81
C ARG A 44 10.66 17.69 -7.29
N THR A 45 9.58 17.52 -8.05
CA THR A 45 8.46 16.68 -7.66
C THR A 45 8.87 15.20 -7.57
N GLY A 46 9.70 14.73 -8.51
CA GLY A 46 10.25 13.37 -8.50
C GLY A 46 11.14 13.14 -7.28
N LEU A 47 12.05 14.07 -6.99
CA LEU A 47 12.92 14.02 -5.82
C LEU A 47 12.11 14.00 -4.51
N VAL A 48 11.10 14.86 -4.37
CA VAL A 48 10.22 14.90 -3.19
C VAL A 48 9.46 13.59 -3.05
N ALA A 49 8.89 13.05 -4.13
CA ALA A 49 8.17 11.78 -4.10
C ALA A 49 9.09 10.62 -3.68
N ARG A 50 10.31 10.55 -4.22
CA ARG A 50 11.30 9.53 -3.87
C ARG A 50 11.69 9.60 -2.40
N LEU A 51 12.06 10.78 -1.91
CA LEU A 51 12.45 10.97 -0.51
C LEU A 51 11.28 10.72 0.45
N SER A 52 10.05 11.09 0.09
CA SER A 52 8.87 10.81 0.90
C SER A 52 8.58 9.31 1.00
N ASN A 53 8.74 8.55 -0.10
CA ASN A 53 8.59 7.09 -0.08
C ASN A 53 9.69 6.42 0.75
N ALA A 54 10.93 6.90 0.66
CA ALA A 54 12.02 6.42 1.51
C ALA A 54 11.72 6.68 3.00
N TRP A 55 11.22 7.87 3.33
CA TRP A 55 10.87 8.25 4.69
C TRP A 55 9.74 7.38 5.23
N TYR A 56 8.68 7.18 4.44
CA TYR A 56 7.60 6.25 4.76
C TYR A 56 8.12 4.83 5.03
N GLY A 57 8.99 4.31 4.16
CA GLY A 57 9.54 2.96 4.31
C GLY A 57 10.36 2.81 5.60
N SER A 58 11.18 3.80 5.91
CA SER A 58 11.95 3.82 7.17
C SER A 58 11.05 3.88 8.40
N ALA A 59 10.06 4.78 8.40
CA ALA A 59 9.10 4.90 9.49
C ALA A 59 8.30 3.59 9.69
N LEU A 60 7.87 2.96 8.60
CA LEU A 60 7.15 1.68 8.65
C LEU A 60 8.01 0.57 9.29
N ALA A 61 9.30 0.49 8.96
CA ALA A 61 10.20 -0.50 9.57
C ALA A 61 10.34 -0.32 11.10
N HIS A 62 10.40 0.93 11.57
CA HIS A 62 10.39 1.26 12.99
C HIS A 62 9.07 0.86 13.65
N VAL A 63 7.93 1.15 13.02
CA VAL A 63 6.60 0.75 13.51
C VAL A 63 6.48 -0.77 13.61
N MET A 64 6.89 -1.52 12.59
CA MET A 64 6.87 -2.99 12.60
C MET A 64 7.70 -3.55 13.76
N THR A 65 8.88 -3.00 14.00
CA THR A 65 9.78 -3.42 15.08
C THR A 65 9.16 -3.11 16.45
N ALA A 66 8.57 -1.93 16.61
CA ALA A 66 7.91 -1.52 17.85
C ALA A 66 6.65 -2.35 18.14
N GLU A 67 5.75 -2.54 17.16
CA GLU A 67 4.54 -3.37 17.34
C GLU A 67 4.91 -4.82 17.68
N LEU A 68 5.94 -5.39 17.04
CA LEU A 68 6.41 -6.74 17.36
C LEU A 68 6.93 -6.83 18.81
N ALA A 69 7.73 -5.87 19.25
CA ALA A 69 8.25 -5.84 20.62
C ALA A 69 7.11 -5.74 21.66
N VAL A 70 6.09 -4.94 21.37
CA VAL A 70 4.92 -4.81 22.24
C VAL A 70 4.08 -6.09 22.27
N ALA A 71 3.87 -6.72 21.11
CA ALA A 71 3.17 -8.00 21.03
C ALA A 71 3.91 -9.10 21.81
N GLN A 72 5.25 -9.15 21.72
CA GLN A 72 6.08 -10.06 22.50
C GLN A 72 6.03 -9.77 24.00
N ALA A 73 5.82 -8.52 24.39
CA ALA A 73 5.60 -8.12 25.78
C ALA A 73 4.18 -8.43 26.28
N GLY A 74 3.32 -9.03 25.47
CA GLY A 74 1.97 -9.46 25.85
C GLY A 74 0.94 -8.33 25.95
N SER A 75 1.23 -7.17 25.34
CA SER A 75 0.30 -6.05 25.27
C SER A 75 -0.38 -5.99 23.92
N ASP A 76 -1.70 -5.84 23.92
CA ASP A 76 -2.53 -5.73 22.72
C ASP A 76 -3.25 -4.38 22.75
N THR A 77 -2.76 -3.39 22.02
CA THR A 77 -3.48 -2.10 21.88
C THR A 77 -3.31 -1.45 20.52
N GLY A 78 -4.30 -0.61 20.17
CA GLY A 78 -4.46 0.07 18.89
C GLY A 78 -3.54 1.27 18.65
N TYR A 79 -2.22 1.07 18.67
CA TYR A 79 -1.23 2.11 18.36
C TYR A 79 -1.39 2.69 16.95
N ARG A 80 -2.06 1.96 16.05
CA ARG A 80 -2.33 2.37 14.67
C ARG A 80 -3.16 3.65 14.56
N HIS A 81 -3.95 3.99 15.60
CA HIS A 81 -4.67 5.26 15.65
C HIS A 81 -3.76 6.49 15.69
N GLU A 82 -2.52 6.36 16.15
CA GLU A 82 -1.56 7.49 16.13
C GLU A 82 -1.18 7.88 14.70
N ALA A 83 -1.11 6.91 13.78
CA ALA A 83 -0.85 7.20 12.37
C ALA A 83 -1.99 8.01 11.74
N TRP A 84 -3.25 7.72 12.10
CA TRP A 84 -4.41 8.48 11.62
C TRP A 84 -4.41 9.90 12.19
N ARG A 85 -4.16 10.05 13.49
CA ARG A 85 -4.03 11.37 14.11
C ARG A 85 -2.90 12.19 13.49
N ALA A 86 -1.74 11.59 13.23
CA ALA A 86 -0.61 12.26 12.61
C ALA A 86 -0.89 12.70 11.16
N ALA A 87 -1.76 11.98 10.46
CA ALA A 87 -2.22 12.33 9.11
C ALA A 87 -3.42 13.29 9.11
N ASP A 88 -3.83 13.80 10.29
CA ASP A 88 -5.05 14.60 10.48
C ASP A 88 -6.30 13.94 9.89
N ALA A 89 -6.32 12.61 9.95
CA ALA A 89 -7.39 11.79 9.40
C ALA A 89 -8.43 11.48 10.48
N ASP A 90 -9.54 12.21 10.46
CA ASP A 90 -10.77 11.84 11.15
C ASP A 90 -11.83 11.36 10.16
N GLY A 91 -12.73 10.47 10.60
CA GLY A 91 -13.85 9.96 9.78
C GLY A 91 -13.46 9.56 8.35
N GLU A 92 -13.71 10.45 7.38
CA GLU A 92 -13.40 10.27 5.96
C GLU A 92 -11.92 10.21 5.63
N GLY A 93 -11.08 10.97 6.33
CA GLY A 93 -9.64 10.96 6.14
C GLY A 93 -9.08 9.55 6.34
N ILE A 94 -9.67 8.78 7.26
CA ILE A 94 -9.30 7.38 7.49
C ILE A 94 -9.62 6.53 6.27
N MET A 95 -10.79 6.73 5.64
CA MET A 95 -11.16 6.00 4.42
C MET A 95 -10.24 6.32 3.25
N ILE A 96 -9.83 7.58 3.10
CA ILE A 96 -8.85 8.00 2.08
C ILE A 96 -7.49 7.34 2.33
N LEU A 97 -7.03 7.30 3.58
CA LEU A 97 -5.79 6.62 3.94
C LEU A 97 -5.86 5.12 3.67
N LEU A 98 -6.95 4.46 4.07
CA LEU A 98 -7.16 3.03 3.80
C LEU A 98 -7.21 2.73 2.31
N HIS A 99 -7.92 3.57 1.53
CA HIS A 99 -7.94 3.46 0.08
C HIS A 99 -6.53 3.60 -0.51
N TYR A 100 -5.75 4.59 -0.06
CA TYR A 100 -4.36 4.76 -0.48
C TYR A 100 -3.48 3.55 -0.11
N THR A 101 -3.62 2.99 1.09
CA THR A 101 -2.91 1.78 1.51
C THR A 101 -3.27 0.58 0.63
N ALA A 102 -4.56 0.38 0.33
CA ALA A 102 -5.03 -0.70 -0.54
C ALA A 102 -4.53 -0.54 -1.99
N LEU A 103 -4.57 0.69 -2.53
CA LEU A 103 -4.02 1.03 -3.84
C LEU A 103 -2.54 0.64 -3.92
N ARG A 104 -1.76 1.00 -2.90
CA ARG A 104 -0.33 0.69 -2.87
C ARG A 104 -0.07 -0.80 -2.74
N LEU A 105 -0.79 -1.49 -1.86
CA LEU A 105 -0.69 -2.94 -1.70
C LEU A 105 -0.99 -3.67 -3.02
N ALA A 106 -2.07 -3.31 -3.71
CA ALA A 106 -2.44 -3.91 -5.00
C ALA A 106 -1.34 -3.71 -6.05
N ALA A 107 -0.75 -2.51 -6.12
CA ALA A 107 0.35 -2.22 -7.04
C ALA A 107 1.61 -3.06 -6.75
N GLU A 108 2.03 -3.14 -5.48
CA GLU A 108 3.21 -3.92 -5.07
C GLU A 108 3.01 -5.43 -5.30
N LEU A 109 1.86 -5.98 -4.93
CA LEU A 109 1.55 -7.40 -5.13
C LEU A 109 1.57 -7.78 -6.61
N ARG A 110 1.06 -6.90 -7.48
CA ARG A 110 1.13 -7.10 -8.92
C ARG A 110 2.56 -7.08 -9.42
N ILE A 111 3.38 -6.11 -9.01
CA ILE A 111 4.80 -6.04 -9.38
C ILE A 111 5.54 -7.31 -8.92
N ILE A 112 5.34 -7.75 -7.68
CA ILE A 112 5.95 -8.98 -7.17
C ILE A 112 5.48 -10.18 -8.01
N GLY A 113 4.19 -10.28 -8.31
CA GLY A 113 3.64 -11.34 -9.16
C GLY A 113 4.26 -11.37 -10.56
N GLU A 114 4.43 -10.21 -11.21
CA GLU A 114 5.05 -10.07 -12.53
C GLU A 114 6.52 -10.53 -12.55
N HIS A 115 7.23 -10.45 -11.41
CA HIS A 115 8.65 -10.80 -11.30
C HIS A 115 8.90 -12.19 -10.68
N LEU A 116 7.86 -12.92 -10.29
CA LEU A 116 8.01 -14.27 -9.78
C LEU A 116 8.24 -15.26 -10.92
N PRO A 117 9.30 -16.09 -10.87
CA PRO A 117 9.54 -17.11 -11.89
C PRO A 117 8.40 -18.13 -12.01
N VAL A 118 7.72 -18.42 -10.89
CA VAL A 118 6.54 -19.29 -10.80
C VAL A 118 5.58 -18.72 -9.74
N ASP A 119 4.34 -18.43 -10.13
CA ASP A 119 3.25 -18.14 -9.20
C ASP A 119 2.22 -19.27 -9.23
N LEU A 120 2.15 -20.04 -8.14
CA LEU A 120 1.20 -21.14 -7.94
C LEU A 120 -0.23 -20.67 -7.62
N GLY A 121 -0.53 -19.39 -7.81
CA GLY A 121 -1.84 -18.81 -7.53
C GLY A 121 -1.85 -17.88 -6.33
N VAL A 122 -0.86 -17.97 -5.44
CA VAL A 122 -0.82 -17.20 -4.20
C VAL A 122 -0.75 -15.70 -4.47
N MET A 123 0.14 -15.27 -5.35
CA MET A 123 0.32 -13.83 -5.61
C MET A 123 -0.78 -13.28 -6.50
N GLY A 124 -1.26 -14.05 -7.49
CA GLY A 124 -2.45 -13.69 -8.25
C GLY A 124 -3.68 -13.53 -7.36
N ALA A 125 -3.91 -14.43 -6.41
CA ALA A 125 -5.01 -14.33 -5.46
C ALA A 125 -4.89 -13.09 -4.56
N ALA A 126 -3.70 -12.86 -4.01
CA ALA A 126 -3.44 -11.69 -3.17
C ALA A 126 -3.61 -10.37 -3.95
N ALA A 127 -3.11 -10.29 -5.18
CA ALA A 127 -3.24 -9.11 -6.04
C ALA A 127 -4.70 -8.83 -6.39
N GLY A 128 -5.47 -9.86 -6.76
CA GLY A 128 -6.91 -9.74 -7.03
C GLY A 128 -7.70 -9.27 -5.80
N ALA A 129 -7.44 -9.85 -4.64
CA ALA A 129 -8.08 -9.44 -3.39
C ALA A 129 -7.74 -7.98 -3.00
N ALA A 130 -6.49 -7.56 -3.16
CA ALA A 130 -6.07 -6.19 -2.90
C ALA A 130 -6.69 -5.18 -3.89
N GLU A 131 -6.76 -5.53 -5.18
CA GLU A 131 -7.41 -4.70 -6.20
C GLU A 131 -8.92 -4.57 -5.94
N ALA A 132 -9.60 -5.66 -5.55
CA ALA A 132 -11.00 -5.62 -5.14
C ALA A 132 -11.21 -4.71 -3.92
N LEU A 133 -10.40 -4.85 -2.89
CA LEU A 133 -10.48 -4.02 -1.68
C LEU A 133 -10.28 -2.53 -2.02
N LYS A 134 -9.30 -2.21 -2.88
CA LYS A 134 -9.09 -0.84 -3.36
C LYS A 134 -10.35 -0.28 -4.00
N LEU A 135 -10.97 -1.02 -4.93
CA LEU A 135 -12.17 -0.60 -5.65
C LEU A 135 -13.38 -0.42 -4.71
N LEU A 136 -13.55 -1.31 -3.73
CA LEU A 136 -14.60 -1.19 -2.72
C LEU A 136 -14.41 0.06 -1.85
N LEU A 137 -13.17 0.30 -1.39
CA LEU A 137 -12.85 1.50 -0.61
C LEU A 137 -13.06 2.78 -1.42
N GLU A 138 -12.76 2.77 -2.72
CA GLU A 138 -13.03 3.90 -3.63
C GLU A 138 -14.51 4.24 -3.67
N VAL A 139 -15.37 3.23 -3.82
CA VAL A 139 -16.83 3.38 -3.77
C VAL A 139 -17.29 3.95 -2.43
N CYS A 140 -16.72 3.48 -1.32
CA CYS A 140 -17.05 4.00 0.01
C CYS A 140 -16.68 5.47 0.23
N THR A 141 -15.82 6.07 -0.61
CA THR A 141 -15.52 7.51 -0.57
C THR A 141 -16.52 8.38 -1.33
N VAL A 142 -17.48 7.80 -2.05
CA VAL A 142 -18.53 8.52 -2.79
C VAL A 142 -19.74 8.75 -1.88
N ARG A 143 -20.07 10.01 -1.61
CA ARG A 143 -21.06 10.39 -0.58
C ARG A 143 -22.45 10.74 -1.10
N SER A 144 -22.55 11.12 -2.37
CA SER A 144 -23.79 11.52 -3.03
C SER A 144 -23.73 11.13 -4.50
N MET A 145 -24.91 10.97 -5.11
CA MET A 145 -25.04 10.80 -6.55
C MET A 145 -24.69 12.07 -7.34
N ASP A 146 -24.59 13.22 -6.68
CA ASP A 146 -24.11 14.46 -7.28
C ASP A 146 -22.57 14.53 -7.37
N ASP A 147 -21.86 13.60 -6.74
CA ASP A 147 -20.40 13.49 -6.86
C ASP A 147 -20.06 13.04 -8.29
N PRO A 148 -19.17 13.72 -9.03
CA PRO A 148 -18.75 13.27 -10.36
C PRO A 148 -18.22 11.83 -10.39
N ARG A 149 -17.69 11.33 -9.27
CA ARG A 149 -17.21 9.95 -9.10
C ARG A 149 -18.35 8.93 -9.02
N ALA A 150 -19.59 9.35 -8.75
CA ALA A 150 -20.76 8.47 -8.71
C ALA A 150 -20.97 7.70 -10.02
N ALA A 151 -20.58 8.29 -11.15
CA ALA A 151 -20.62 7.64 -12.46
C ALA A 151 -19.75 6.38 -12.56
N ALA A 152 -18.70 6.26 -11.72
CA ALA A 152 -17.80 5.12 -11.69
C ALA A 152 -18.23 4.02 -10.69
N VAL A 153 -19.22 4.27 -9.82
CA VAL A 153 -19.57 3.37 -8.71
C VAL A 153 -19.97 1.98 -9.20
N THR A 154 -20.87 1.89 -10.17
CA THR A 154 -21.33 0.59 -10.70
C THR A 154 -20.21 -0.16 -11.41
N THR A 155 -19.39 0.54 -12.20
CA THR A 155 -18.21 -0.01 -12.86
C THR A 155 -17.19 -0.53 -11.83
N ASN A 156 -16.91 0.22 -10.78
CA ASN A 156 -15.96 -0.17 -9.74
C ASN A 156 -16.48 -1.37 -8.93
N LEU A 157 -17.79 -1.44 -8.63
CA LEU A 157 -18.40 -2.60 -7.99
C LEU A 157 -18.34 -3.85 -8.88
N SER A 158 -18.63 -3.72 -10.18
CA SER A 158 -18.51 -4.83 -11.13
C SER A 158 -17.07 -5.33 -11.19
N ARG A 159 -16.10 -4.42 -11.34
CA ARG A 159 -14.68 -4.77 -11.37
C ARG A 159 -14.22 -5.40 -10.06
N ALA A 160 -14.70 -4.93 -8.90
CA ALA A 160 -14.38 -5.54 -7.61
C ALA A 160 -14.88 -6.99 -7.55
N SER A 161 -16.10 -7.24 -8.06
CA SER A 161 -16.64 -8.60 -8.17
C SER A 161 -15.76 -9.49 -9.07
N ASP A 162 -15.35 -8.98 -10.23
CA ASP A 162 -14.48 -9.73 -11.16
C ASP A 162 -13.12 -10.08 -10.52
N GLN A 163 -12.54 -9.15 -9.76
CA GLN A 163 -11.27 -9.35 -9.06
C GLN A 163 -11.39 -10.36 -7.89
N LEU A 164 -12.52 -10.38 -7.19
CA LEU A 164 -12.80 -11.40 -6.16
C LEU A 164 -12.99 -12.78 -6.79
N ALA A 165 -13.69 -12.87 -7.92
CA ALA A 165 -13.86 -14.12 -8.66
C ALA A 165 -12.50 -14.65 -9.16
N PHE A 166 -11.68 -13.78 -9.73
CA PHE A 166 -10.31 -14.10 -10.12
C PHE A 166 -9.48 -14.60 -8.93
N ALA A 167 -9.53 -13.92 -7.78
CA ALA A 167 -8.80 -14.34 -6.60
C ALA A 167 -9.24 -15.73 -6.11
N ALA A 168 -10.55 -16.02 -6.13
CA ALA A 168 -11.10 -17.32 -5.77
C ALA A 168 -10.58 -18.43 -6.71
N GLU A 169 -10.60 -18.21 -8.03
CA GLU A 169 -10.07 -19.17 -9.01
C GLU A 169 -8.58 -19.49 -8.78
N ARG A 170 -7.78 -18.47 -8.43
CA ARG A 170 -6.36 -18.65 -8.12
C ARG A 170 -6.14 -19.45 -6.82
N ILE A 171 -7.01 -19.27 -5.83
CA ILE A 171 -7.01 -20.06 -4.59
C ILE A 171 -7.39 -21.52 -4.87
N ASP A 172 -8.41 -21.77 -5.70
CA ASP A 172 -8.81 -23.12 -6.07
C ASP A 172 -7.70 -23.85 -6.83
N THR A 173 -7.01 -23.16 -7.72
CA THR A 173 -5.83 -23.67 -8.42
C THR A 173 -4.73 -24.09 -7.44
N LEU A 174 -4.47 -23.27 -6.42
CA LEU A 174 -3.48 -23.58 -5.38
C LEU A 174 -3.87 -24.85 -4.60
N PHE A 175 -5.15 -24.98 -4.22
CA PHE A 175 -5.63 -26.17 -3.52
C PHE A 175 -5.55 -27.43 -4.38
N ALA A 176 -5.87 -27.34 -5.66
CA ALA A 176 -5.71 -28.46 -6.60
C ALA A 176 -4.25 -28.92 -6.68
N ALA A 177 -3.31 -27.98 -6.88
CA ALA A 177 -1.88 -28.28 -6.92
C ALA A 177 -1.37 -28.90 -5.60
N ALA A 178 -1.84 -28.43 -4.45
CA ALA A 178 -1.49 -28.99 -3.15
C ALA A 178 -2.05 -30.42 -2.97
N GLY A 179 -3.27 -30.68 -3.45
CA GLY A 179 -3.89 -32.00 -3.45
C GLY A 179 -3.11 -33.00 -4.31
N ASP A 180 -2.66 -32.59 -5.49
CA ASP A 180 -1.83 -33.39 -6.37
C ASP A 180 -0.50 -33.78 -5.70
N VAL A 181 0.19 -32.82 -5.07
CA VAL A 181 1.43 -33.08 -4.32
C VAL A 181 1.20 -34.04 -3.15
N ALA A 182 0.11 -33.87 -2.39
CA ALA A 182 -0.22 -34.75 -1.29
C ALA A 182 -0.48 -36.20 -1.75
N SER A 183 -1.14 -36.38 -2.90
CA SER A 183 -1.42 -37.69 -3.48
C SER A 183 -0.16 -38.42 -3.98
N ILE A 184 0.87 -37.67 -4.42
CA ILE A 184 2.16 -38.20 -4.84
C ILE A 184 2.99 -38.65 -3.62
N ILE A 185 2.98 -37.86 -2.55
CA ILE A 185 3.80 -38.10 -1.34
C ILE A 185 3.16 -39.16 -0.43
N SER A 186 1.83 -39.29 -0.44
CA SER A 186 1.08 -40.28 0.34
C SER A 186 0.14 -41.08 -0.57
N PRO A 187 0.66 -42.02 -1.38
CA PRO A 187 -0.18 -42.85 -2.23
C PRO A 187 -1.16 -43.67 -1.37
N PRO A 188 -2.39 -43.91 -1.86
CA PRO A 188 -3.36 -44.71 -1.13
C PRO A 188 -2.78 -46.11 -0.87
N ARG A 189 -2.86 -46.57 0.38
CA ARG A 189 -2.47 -47.93 0.74
C ARG A 189 -3.46 -48.89 0.09
N SER A 190 -3.01 -49.58 -0.95
CA SER A 190 -3.69 -50.72 -1.59
C SER A 190 -3.89 -51.86 -0.60
#